data_AF-A0A9X1P5A8-F1
#
_entry.id   AF-A0A9X1P5A8-F1
#
_cell.length_a   1.000
_cell.length_b   1.000
_cell.length_c   1.000
_cell.angle_alpha   90.00
_cell.angle_beta   90.00
_cell.angle_gamma   90.00
#
_symmetry.space_group_name_H-M   'P 1'
#
loop_
_entity.id
_entity.type
_entity.pdbx_description
1 polymer ?
#
loop_
_entity_poly.entity_id
_entity_poly.type
_entity_poly.pdbx_seq_one_letter_code
_entity_poly.pdbx_strand_id
1 'polypeptide(L)'
;MRSETKLGRLPEALRSVSLAVLAVAAAFVPANAQDGAQPREIPKDFVLPGPAPTNAPAAAGDAPSAAPKADTGGGDARNPMDFAKAPAAATTDWPCMQRRVERISAGQIWAGPPLPDAASVTAGDAIDRLVDAVTARRLPLAEAEQAVKDYLSGLSEAEREDEAKAFVAVMLDRFNAERSQVMRGIERYGAKQKAMAARLREETKAFSTTQNNPTANPTALDEARQQLLWDTRVFQERRQSLSYVCEVPTLIEQRAFALGRAAEQAL
;
A
#
# COMPACT_ATOMS: atom_id res chain seq x y z
N MET A 1 -45.39 11.12 63.88
CA MET A 1 -44.79 10.51 65.10
C MET A 1 -43.38 10.06 64.70
N ARG A 2 -42.32 10.81 65.03
CA ARG A 2 -41.35 10.54 66.13
C ARG A 2 -40.91 9.07 66.18
N SER A 3 -39.64 8.68 66.16
CA SER A 3 -38.34 9.37 66.22
C SER A 3 -37.23 8.38 65.81
N GLU A 4 -36.10 8.93 65.35
CA GLU A 4 -34.74 8.34 65.31
C GLU A 4 -34.31 7.78 66.70
N THR A 5 -33.25 6.98 66.94
CA THR A 5 -31.83 6.90 66.51
C THR A 5 -31.32 5.54 67.10
N LYS A 6 -30.25 4.82 66.68
CA LYS A 6 -28.81 5.18 66.79
C LYS A 6 -27.90 4.01 66.36
N LEU A 7 -26.80 4.36 65.69
CA LEU A 7 -25.57 3.62 65.37
C LEU A 7 -24.97 2.77 66.51
N GLY A 8 -24.32 1.66 66.15
CA GLY A 8 -23.38 0.93 67.03
C GLY A 8 -22.62 -0.21 66.36
N ARG A 9 -21.43 0.12 65.82
CA ARG A 9 -20.30 -0.70 65.31
C ARG A 9 -20.23 -2.20 65.65
N LEU A 10 -19.95 -2.98 64.61
CA LEU A 10 -19.35 -4.32 64.59
C LEU A 10 -17.87 -4.30 65.01
N PRO A 11 -17.34 -5.33 65.70
CA PRO A 11 -15.92 -5.63 65.72
C PRO A 11 -15.53 -6.71 64.68
N GLU A 12 -14.50 -6.40 63.90
CA GLU A 12 -13.84 -7.26 62.92
C GLU A 12 -13.10 -8.43 63.60
N ALA A 13 -13.38 -9.66 63.15
CA ALA A 13 -12.59 -10.84 63.48
C ALA A 13 -11.92 -11.38 62.21
N LEU A 14 -10.60 -11.23 62.18
CA LEU A 14 -9.59 -12.07 61.52
C LEU A 14 -9.92 -12.60 60.13
N ARG A 15 -9.63 -11.79 59.10
CA ARG A 15 -9.18 -12.32 57.80
C ARG A 15 -7.66 -12.41 57.81
N SER A 16 -7.15 -13.62 57.93
CA SER A 16 -5.74 -13.96 57.69
C SER A 16 -5.41 -13.69 56.22
N VAL A 17 -4.78 -12.55 55.94
CA VAL A 17 -4.11 -12.29 54.67
C VAL A 17 -2.64 -12.60 54.87
N SER A 18 -2.19 -13.71 54.30
CA SER A 18 -0.77 -14.06 54.21
C SER A 18 -0.03 -12.96 53.43
N LEU A 19 0.81 -12.20 54.13
CA LEU A 19 1.86 -11.39 53.49
C LEU A 19 2.91 -12.34 52.90
N ALA A 20 2.79 -12.65 51.62
CA ALA A 20 3.94 -13.07 50.83
C ALA A 20 4.67 -11.79 50.38
N VAL A 21 5.76 -11.46 51.07
CA VAL A 21 6.73 -10.44 50.62
C VAL A 21 7.43 -11.03 49.39
N LEU A 22 6.94 -10.70 48.19
CA LEU A 22 7.67 -10.94 46.96
C LEU A 22 8.71 -9.82 46.81
N ALA A 23 9.95 -10.11 47.19
CA ALA A 23 11.08 -9.24 46.91
C ALA A 23 11.24 -9.08 45.40
N VAL A 24 10.98 -7.87 44.88
CA VAL A 24 11.32 -7.50 43.50
C VAL A 24 12.84 -7.38 43.42
N ALA A 25 13.50 -8.47 43.04
CA ALA A 25 14.87 -8.42 42.57
C ALA A 25 14.86 -7.83 41.16
N ALA A 26 15.11 -6.52 41.04
CA ALA A 26 15.43 -5.88 39.78
C ALA A 26 16.78 -6.41 39.29
N ALA A 27 16.76 -7.48 38.49
CA ALA A 27 17.91 -7.89 37.70
C ALA A 27 18.11 -6.85 36.59
N PHE A 28 19.08 -5.95 36.78
CA PHE A 28 19.65 -5.18 35.69
C PHE A 28 20.32 -6.17 34.73
N VAL A 29 19.61 -6.54 33.67
CA VAL A 29 20.20 -7.23 32.51
C VAL A 29 20.94 -6.16 31.70
N PRO A 30 22.28 -6.21 31.56
CA PRO A 30 22.94 -5.35 30.59
C PRO A 30 22.46 -5.74 29.20
N ALA A 31 21.97 -4.76 28.45
CA ALA A 31 21.46 -4.87 27.10
C ALA A 31 22.57 -5.11 26.06
N ASN A 32 23.44 -6.11 26.28
CA ASN A 32 24.50 -6.50 25.35
C ASN A 32 24.70 -8.02 25.40
N ALA A 33 23.79 -8.75 24.77
CA ALA A 33 24.03 -10.11 24.29
C ALA A 33 23.04 -10.41 23.15
N GLN A 34 23.07 -9.58 22.10
CA GLN A 34 22.70 -10.08 20.79
C GLN A 34 23.87 -10.94 20.32
N ASP A 35 23.65 -12.25 20.25
CA ASP A 35 24.58 -13.17 19.61
C ASP A 35 24.98 -12.60 18.25
N GLY A 36 26.30 -12.40 18.09
CA GLY A 36 26.87 -11.77 16.91
C GLY A 36 26.39 -12.46 15.65
N ALA A 37 25.67 -11.71 14.81
CA ALA A 37 25.51 -12.06 13.41
C ALA A 37 26.89 -11.94 12.75
N GLN A 38 27.70 -12.99 12.90
CA GLN A 38 28.96 -13.12 12.18
C GLN A 38 28.66 -13.06 10.67
N PRO A 39 29.41 -12.28 9.88
CA PRO A 39 29.26 -12.26 8.43
C PRO A 39 29.41 -13.68 7.89
N ARG A 40 28.36 -14.21 7.25
CA ARG A 40 28.45 -15.53 6.60
C ARG A 40 29.39 -15.42 5.41
N GLU A 41 30.45 -16.23 5.40
CA GLU A 41 31.39 -16.30 4.27
C GLU A 41 30.65 -16.64 2.97
N ILE A 42 30.94 -15.86 1.93
CA ILE A 42 30.34 -16.02 0.61
C ILE A 42 31.14 -17.09 -0.15
N PRO A 43 30.49 -18.11 -0.73
CA PRO A 43 31.18 -19.14 -1.51
C PRO A 43 32.00 -18.54 -2.66
N LYS A 44 33.20 -19.09 -2.90
CA LYS A 44 34.15 -18.62 -3.93
C LYS A 44 33.59 -18.68 -5.36
N ASP A 45 32.55 -19.48 -5.58
CA ASP A 45 31.89 -19.67 -6.88
C ASP A 45 30.59 -18.88 -7.04
N PHE A 46 30.30 -17.91 -6.15
CA PHE A 46 29.11 -17.08 -6.26
C PHE A 46 29.27 -16.02 -7.37
N VAL A 47 28.77 -16.36 -8.56
CA VAL A 47 28.70 -15.45 -9.71
C VAL A 47 27.54 -14.48 -9.53
N LEU A 48 27.84 -13.18 -9.51
CA LEU A 48 26.81 -12.14 -9.61
C LEU A 48 26.02 -12.34 -10.91
N PRO A 49 24.68 -12.35 -10.88
CA PRO A 49 23.90 -12.43 -12.11
C PRO A 49 24.35 -11.30 -13.03
N GLY A 50 24.80 -11.67 -14.23
CA GLY A 50 25.20 -10.73 -15.26
C GLY A 50 24.07 -9.74 -15.57
N PRO A 51 24.36 -8.66 -16.32
CA PRO A 51 23.33 -7.74 -16.76
C PRO A 51 22.18 -8.52 -17.39
N ALA A 52 20.94 -8.11 -17.08
CA ALA A 52 19.73 -8.74 -17.60
C ALA A 52 19.86 -9.02 -19.11
N PRO A 53 19.35 -10.16 -19.63
CA PRO A 53 19.45 -10.46 -21.06
C PRO A 53 18.86 -9.29 -21.84
N THR A 54 19.74 -8.54 -22.50
CA THR A 54 19.33 -7.50 -23.44
C THR A 54 18.84 -8.21 -24.68
N ASN A 55 17.57 -8.61 -24.69
CA ASN A 55 16.81 -8.79 -25.93
C ASN A 55 16.49 -7.43 -26.59
N ALA A 56 17.37 -6.45 -26.43
CA ALA A 56 17.40 -5.24 -27.23
C ALA A 56 18.25 -5.59 -28.47
N PRO A 57 17.70 -5.47 -29.69
CA PRO A 57 18.48 -5.76 -30.89
C PRO A 57 19.72 -4.85 -30.93
N ALA A 58 20.85 -5.44 -31.29
CA ALA A 58 22.10 -4.72 -31.47
C ALA A 58 21.92 -3.65 -32.55
N ALA A 59 22.12 -2.38 -32.18
CA ALA A 59 22.23 -1.30 -33.13
C ALA A 59 23.57 -1.48 -33.88
N ALA A 60 23.53 -2.14 -35.01
CA ALA A 60 24.62 -2.18 -35.98
C ALA A 60 24.08 -1.79 -37.35
N GLY A 61 24.65 -0.71 -37.90
CA GLY A 61 24.81 -0.50 -39.34
C GLY A 61 23.62 0.10 -40.09
N ASP A 62 23.85 1.33 -40.57
CA ASP A 62 23.28 1.94 -41.78
C ASP A 62 21.76 2.21 -41.81
N ALA A 63 21.37 3.31 -41.17
CA ALA A 63 20.18 4.05 -41.58
C ALA A 63 20.53 4.89 -42.84
N PRO A 64 19.85 4.71 -43.98
CA PRO A 64 20.01 5.60 -45.12
C PRO A 64 19.54 7.01 -44.72
N SER A 65 20.42 7.96 -44.97
CA SER A 65 20.18 9.39 -44.82
C SER A 65 19.03 9.84 -45.73
N ALA A 66 18.23 10.76 -45.16
CA ALA A 66 17.30 11.69 -45.81
C ALA A 66 15.96 11.15 -46.34
N ALA A 67 14.90 11.54 -45.63
CA ALA A 67 13.59 11.86 -46.20
C ALA A 67 13.01 13.09 -45.47
N PRO A 68 12.18 13.90 -46.14
CA PRO A 68 12.25 15.36 -46.09
C PRO A 68 11.49 15.98 -44.92
N LYS A 69 11.76 17.28 -44.68
CA LYS A 69 11.07 18.12 -43.70
C LYS A 69 9.55 18.03 -43.88
N ALA A 70 8.86 17.83 -42.77
CA ALA A 70 7.41 17.83 -42.67
C ALA A 70 6.81 19.12 -43.25
N ASP A 71 5.98 18.94 -44.26
CA ASP A 71 4.94 19.88 -44.66
C ASP A 71 3.79 19.77 -43.64
N THR A 72 3.23 20.92 -43.29
CA THR A 72 2.08 21.08 -42.42
C THR A 72 0.79 20.80 -43.19
N GLY A 73 0.07 19.77 -42.78
CA GLY A 73 -1.39 19.72 -42.90
C GLY A 73 -1.95 18.60 -43.79
N GLY A 74 -2.96 17.92 -43.24
CA GLY A 74 -3.84 17.01 -43.99
C GLY A 74 -3.80 15.59 -43.44
N GLY A 75 -4.73 15.29 -42.53
CA GLY A 75 -4.97 13.91 -42.08
C GLY A 75 -5.48 13.06 -43.24
N ASP A 76 -4.77 11.97 -43.53
CA ASP A 76 -5.12 11.01 -44.57
C ASP A 76 -5.45 9.67 -43.90
N ALA A 77 -6.66 9.17 -44.13
CA ALA A 77 -7.28 8.03 -43.45
C ALA A 77 -6.67 6.66 -43.84
N ARG A 78 -5.36 6.45 -43.64
CA ARG A 78 -4.68 5.18 -43.96
C ARG A 78 -3.82 4.58 -42.85
N ASN A 79 -3.79 5.17 -41.66
CA ASN A 79 -3.14 4.54 -40.50
C ASN A 79 -4.12 4.45 -39.32
N PRO A 80 -4.67 3.25 -39.01
CA PRO A 80 -5.58 3.10 -37.86
C PRO A 80 -4.89 3.38 -36.51
N MET A 81 -3.57 3.55 -36.49
CA MET A 81 -2.78 3.85 -35.30
C MET A 81 -2.42 5.35 -35.16
N ASP A 82 -2.93 6.24 -36.02
CA ASP A 82 -2.60 7.68 -35.97
C ASP A 82 -3.12 8.38 -34.70
N PHE A 83 -4.10 7.77 -34.02
CA PHE A 83 -4.60 8.20 -32.72
C PHE A 83 -3.73 7.69 -31.54
N ALA A 84 -2.81 6.74 -31.77
CA ALA A 84 -2.02 6.11 -30.74
C ALA A 84 -0.83 7.00 -30.37
N LYS A 85 -1.00 7.80 -29.32
CA LYS A 85 0.11 8.54 -28.70
C LYS A 85 1.01 7.57 -27.92
N ALA A 86 2.32 7.63 -28.14
CA ALA A 86 3.28 6.91 -27.32
C ALA A 86 3.05 7.24 -25.83
N PRO A 87 3.11 6.25 -24.92
CA PRO A 87 2.95 6.51 -23.50
C PRO A 87 3.99 7.56 -23.10
N ALA A 88 3.57 8.54 -22.29
CA ALA A 88 4.50 9.51 -21.74
C ALA A 88 5.64 8.74 -21.04
N ALA A 89 6.87 9.24 -21.19
CA ALA A 89 8.01 8.69 -20.47
C ALA A 89 7.65 8.51 -18.99
N ALA A 90 8.16 7.45 -18.35
CA ALA A 90 7.91 7.12 -16.94
C ALA A 90 8.51 8.19 -15.99
N THR A 91 7.94 9.39 -16.03
CA THR A 91 8.33 10.55 -15.25
C THR A 91 7.63 10.57 -13.89
N THR A 92 6.64 9.71 -13.68
CA THR A 92 5.94 9.59 -12.39
C THR A 92 6.70 8.64 -11.46
N ASP A 93 6.74 8.94 -10.16
CA ASP A 93 7.25 8.05 -9.10
C ASP A 93 6.32 6.86 -8.80
N TRP A 94 5.31 6.68 -9.64
CA TRP A 94 4.41 5.55 -9.62
C TRP A 94 5.14 4.26 -10.08
N PRO A 95 5.33 3.28 -9.19
CA PRO A 95 6.12 2.07 -9.47
C PRO A 95 5.27 0.88 -9.98
N CYS A 96 3.94 0.96 -9.94
CA CYS A 96 3.07 -0.16 -10.29
C CYS A 96 2.84 -0.28 -11.80
N MET A 97 2.61 -1.52 -12.27
CA MET A 97 2.30 -1.78 -13.68
C MET A 97 0.98 -1.15 -14.12
N GLN A 98 -0.03 -1.13 -13.24
CA GLN A 98 -1.30 -0.46 -13.51
C GLN A 98 -1.10 1.05 -13.54
N ARG A 99 -1.79 1.75 -14.46
CA ARG A 99 -1.80 3.21 -14.48
C ARG A 99 -2.41 3.77 -13.20
N ARG A 100 -1.83 4.85 -12.70
CA ARG A 100 -2.38 5.61 -11.58
C ARG A 100 -3.73 6.23 -11.94
N VAL A 101 -4.81 5.74 -11.30
CA VAL A 101 -6.16 6.31 -11.36
C VAL A 101 -6.53 6.82 -9.96
N GLU A 102 -6.79 8.12 -9.84
CA GLU A 102 -6.93 8.79 -8.53
C GLU A 102 -8.14 8.29 -7.75
N ARG A 103 -9.29 8.17 -8.43
CA ARG A 103 -10.57 7.91 -7.79
C ARG A 103 -11.35 6.83 -8.52
N ILE A 104 -12.06 6.05 -7.73
CA ILE A 104 -13.16 5.18 -8.14
C ILE A 104 -14.35 6.09 -8.43
N SER A 105 -14.93 5.98 -9.63
CA SER A 105 -16.15 6.72 -9.98
C SER A 105 -17.39 5.96 -9.51
N ALA A 106 -18.46 6.69 -9.20
CA ALA A 106 -19.72 6.09 -8.79
C ALA A 106 -20.26 5.08 -9.83
N GLY A 107 -20.19 5.43 -11.12
CA GLY A 107 -20.65 4.57 -12.21
C GLY A 107 -19.86 3.26 -12.37
N GLN A 108 -18.72 3.09 -11.70
CA GLN A 108 -18.00 1.81 -11.66
C GLN A 108 -18.59 0.83 -10.65
N ILE A 109 -19.20 1.33 -9.56
CA ILE A 109 -19.64 0.50 -8.43
C ILE A 109 -21.15 0.49 -8.21
N TRP A 110 -21.89 1.37 -8.88
CA TRP A 110 -23.31 1.61 -8.66
C TRP A 110 -24.05 1.78 -9.98
N ALA A 111 -25.10 0.98 -10.19
CA ALA A 111 -26.01 1.11 -11.33
C ALA A 111 -27.44 1.53 -10.93
N GLY A 112 -27.66 1.93 -9.68
CA GLY A 112 -28.95 2.45 -9.20
C GLY A 112 -29.17 3.94 -9.54
N PRO A 113 -30.15 4.60 -8.89
CA PRO A 113 -30.45 6.01 -9.12
C PRO A 113 -29.25 6.94 -8.87
N PRO A 114 -29.24 8.17 -9.43
CA PRO A 114 -28.15 9.12 -9.23
C PRO A 114 -27.82 9.34 -7.76
N LEU A 115 -26.53 9.23 -7.41
CA LEU A 115 -26.05 9.44 -6.05
C LEU A 115 -25.93 10.95 -5.75
N PRO A 116 -26.23 11.38 -4.52
CA PRO A 116 -25.88 12.72 -4.06
C PRO A 116 -24.36 12.89 -3.94
N ASP A 117 -23.89 14.13 -3.86
CA ASP A 117 -22.51 14.40 -3.46
C ASP A 117 -22.33 13.97 -2.00
N ALA A 118 -21.30 13.18 -1.70
CA ALA A 118 -21.00 12.71 -0.35
C ALA A 118 -20.87 13.87 0.65
N ALA A 119 -20.34 15.02 0.23
CA ALA A 119 -20.23 16.21 1.07
C ALA A 119 -21.59 16.84 1.44
N SER A 120 -22.65 16.53 0.69
CA SER A 120 -24.01 17.00 0.94
C SER A 120 -24.86 16.00 1.73
N VAL A 121 -24.37 14.78 1.95
CA VAL A 121 -25.06 13.74 2.73
C VAL A 121 -24.82 14.01 4.21
N THR A 122 -25.89 14.26 4.95
CA THR A 122 -25.87 14.17 6.41
C THR A 122 -26.19 12.74 6.79
N ALA A 123 -25.17 11.89 6.87
CA ALA A 123 -25.34 10.49 7.25
C ALA A 123 -25.82 10.39 8.71
N GLY A 124 -26.80 9.53 8.96
CA GLY A 124 -27.16 9.18 10.34
C GLY A 124 -26.12 8.26 10.97
N ASP A 125 -26.08 8.21 12.31
CA ASP A 125 -25.18 7.34 13.09
C ASP A 125 -25.23 5.86 12.68
N ALA A 126 -26.34 5.40 12.09
CA ALA A 126 -26.48 4.04 11.61
C ALA A 126 -25.68 3.79 10.31
N ILE A 127 -25.76 4.70 9.33
CA ILE A 127 -24.96 4.64 8.10
C ILE A 127 -23.47 4.73 8.42
N ASP A 128 -23.06 5.67 9.28
CA ASP A 128 -21.65 5.83 9.64
C ASP A 128 -21.07 4.57 10.28
N ARG A 129 -21.80 3.97 11.22
CA ARG A 129 -21.41 2.70 11.84
C ARG A 129 -21.36 1.55 10.83
N LEU A 130 -22.31 1.49 9.91
CA LEU A 130 -22.31 0.48 8.85
C LEU A 130 -21.09 0.66 7.95
N VAL A 131 -20.84 1.87 7.44
CA VAL A 131 -19.68 2.19 6.59
C VAL A 131 -18.38 1.86 7.29
N ASP A 132 -18.20 2.24 8.56
CA ASP A 132 -17.01 1.92 9.34
C ASP A 132 -16.81 0.39 9.49
N ALA A 133 -17.89 -0.35 9.71
CA ALA A 133 -17.83 -1.80 9.83
C ALA A 133 -17.48 -2.48 8.49
N VAL A 134 -18.17 -2.13 7.40
CA VAL A 134 -18.05 -2.82 6.11
C VAL A 134 -16.81 -2.39 5.33
N THR A 135 -16.26 -1.20 5.58
CA THR A 135 -14.98 -0.78 4.99
C THR A 135 -13.78 -1.43 5.67
N ALA A 136 -13.95 -1.96 6.90
CA ALA A 136 -12.88 -2.61 7.63
C ALA A 136 -12.40 -3.89 6.93
N ARG A 137 -11.13 -3.92 6.53
CA ARG A 137 -10.51 -5.07 5.83
C ARG A 137 -10.53 -6.38 6.60
N ARG A 138 -10.64 -6.32 7.93
CA ARG A 138 -10.72 -7.50 8.80
C ARG A 138 -12.06 -8.23 8.72
N LEU A 139 -13.12 -7.55 8.28
CA LEU A 139 -14.43 -8.16 8.10
C LEU A 139 -14.42 -8.88 6.74
N PRO A 140 -14.68 -10.20 6.68
CA PRO A 140 -14.77 -10.93 5.43
C PRO A 140 -15.74 -10.26 4.46
N LEU A 141 -15.43 -10.30 3.16
CA LEU A 141 -16.21 -9.58 2.16
C LEU A 141 -17.68 -10.02 2.16
N ALA A 142 -17.93 -11.34 2.19
CA ALA A 142 -19.27 -11.90 2.21
C ALA A 142 -20.09 -11.45 3.43
N GLU A 143 -19.48 -11.37 4.62
CA GLU A 143 -20.14 -10.87 5.83
C GLU A 143 -20.47 -9.38 5.73
N ALA A 144 -19.59 -8.59 5.12
CA ALA A 144 -19.83 -7.18 4.90
C ALA A 144 -20.94 -6.92 3.86
N GLU A 145 -20.98 -7.70 2.77
CA GLU A 145 -22.08 -7.66 1.80
C GLU A 145 -23.42 -8.02 2.46
N GLN A 146 -23.42 -9.03 3.32
CA GLN A 146 -24.62 -9.43 4.07
C GLN A 146 -25.06 -8.33 5.04
N ALA A 147 -24.13 -7.69 5.76
CA ALA A 147 -24.45 -6.59 6.67
C ALA A 147 -25.13 -5.40 5.94
N VAL A 148 -24.70 -5.08 4.72
CA VAL A 148 -25.34 -4.06 3.88
C VAL A 148 -26.77 -4.49 3.51
N LYS A 149 -26.95 -5.74 3.06
CA LYS A 149 -28.26 -6.29 2.69
C LYS A 149 -29.22 -6.34 3.87
N ASP A 150 -28.75 -6.76 5.03
CA ASP A 150 -29.55 -6.84 6.26
C ASP A 150 -29.99 -5.46 6.72
N TYR A 151 -29.08 -4.46 6.67
CA TYR A 151 -29.42 -3.08 6.98
C TYR A 151 -30.53 -2.55 6.07
N LEU A 152 -30.35 -2.66 4.75
CA LEU A 152 -31.28 -2.08 3.77
C LEU A 152 -32.62 -2.82 3.69
N SER A 153 -32.63 -4.14 3.83
CA SER A 153 -33.87 -4.93 3.85
C SER A 153 -34.70 -4.73 5.13
N GLY A 154 -34.06 -4.31 6.23
CA GLY A 154 -34.74 -3.92 7.47
C GLY A 154 -35.45 -2.57 7.42
N LEU A 155 -35.19 -1.75 6.40
CA LEU A 155 -35.84 -0.45 6.20
C LEU A 155 -37.20 -0.58 5.51
N SER A 156 -38.04 0.44 5.69
CA SER A 156 -39.27 0.56 4.92
C SER A 156 -38.97 0.80 3.43
N GLU A 157 -39.88 0.39 2.56
CA GLU A 157 -39.75 0.59 1.10
C GLU A 157 -39.59 2.08 0.74
N ALA A 158 -40.23 2.96 1.50
CA ALA A 158 -40.16 4.42 1.29
C ALA A 158 -38.78 5.02 1.63
N GLU A 159 -38.02 4.42 2.55
CA GLU A 159 -36.72 4.93 3.01
C GLU A 159 -35.54 4.26 2.31
N ARG A 160 -35.74 3.03 1.80
CA ARG A 160 -34.66 2.17 1.33
C ARG A 160 -33.81 2.79 0.23
N GLU A 161 -34.44 3.45 -0.74
CA GLU A 161 -33.70 4.07 -1.84
C GLU A 161 -32.80 5.20 -1.35
N ASP A 162 -33.33 6.09 -0.49
CA ASP A 162 -32.59 7.23 0.03
C ASP A 162 -31.43 6.79 0.93
N GLU A 163 -31.65 5.80 1.79
CA GLU A 163 -30.63 5.20 2.65
C GLU A 163 -29.54 4.46 1.84
N ALA A 164 -29.91 3.74 0.78
CA ALA A 164 -28.94 3.08 -0.10
C ALA A 164 -28.07 4.12 -0.84
N LYS A 165 -28.68 5.19 -1.38
CA LYS A 165 -27.94 6.29 -2.02
C LYS A 165 -26.98 6.96 -1.04
N ALA A 166 -27.43 7.25 0.17
CA ALA A 166 -26.61 7.85 1.22
C ALA A 166 -25.44 6.93 1.61
N PHE A 167 -25.71 5.64 1.85
CA PHE A 167 -24.69 4.64 2.15
C PHE A 167 -23.62 4.57 1.06
N VAL A 168 -24.01 4.42 -0.21
CA VAL A 168 -23.06 4.28 -1.31
C VAL A 168 -22.24 5.55 -1.52
N ALA A 169 -22.84 6.74 -1.40
CA ALA A 169 -22.13 8.01 -1.50
C ALA A 169 -21.04 8.14 -0.41
N VAL A 170 -21.39 7.89 0.85
CA VAL A 170 -20.47 8.00 2.00
C VAL A 170 -19.38 6.92 1.94
N MET A 171 -19.76 5.68 1.63
CA MET A 171 -18.82 4.57 1.48
C MET A 171 -17.81 4.82 0.34
N LEU A 172 -18.28 5.31 -0.81
CA LEU A 172 -17.41 5.62 -1.94
C LEU A 172 -16.41 6.72 -1.60
N ASP A 173 -16.83 7.76 -0.86
CA ASP A 173 -15.91 8.80 -0.42
C ASP A 173 -14.84 8.25 0.54
N ARG A 174 -15.26 7.41 1.50
CA ARG A 174 -14.35 6.72 2.43
C ARG A 174 -13.28 5.90 1.69
N PHE A 175 -13.69 5.07 0.72
CA PHE A 175 -12.75 4.28 -0.08
C PHE A 175 -11.86 5.15 -0.96
N ASN A 176 -12.37 6.24 -1.53
CA ASN A 176 -11.56 7.17 -2.32
C ASN A 176 -10.53 7.91 -1.46
N ALA A 177 -10.86 8.28 -0.23
CA ALA A 177 -9.91 8.87 0.72
C ALA A 177 -8.80 7.88 1.09
N GLU A 178 -9.17 6.63 1.45
CA GLU A 178 -8.21 5.56 1.75
C GLU A 178 -7.30 5.25 0.55
N ARG A 179 -7.90 5.07 -0.63
CA ARG A 179 -7.17 4.85 -1.88
C ARG A 179 -6.16 5.97 -2.11
N SER A 180 -6.60 7.22 -2.07
CA SER A 180 -5.72 8.37 -2.30
C SER A 180 -4.52 8.38 -1.34
N GLN A 181 -4.74 8.02 -0.06
CA GLN A 181 -3.65 7.88 0.91
C GLN A 181 -2.66 6.77 0.54
N VAL A 182 -3.17 5.59 0.16
CA VAL A 182 -2.35 4.45 -0.27
C VAL A 182 -1.55 4.82 -1.51
N MET A 183 -2.19 5.38 -2.55
CA MET A 183 -1.54 5.77 -3.80
C MET A 183 -0.38 6.76 -3.54
N ARG A 184 -0.58 7.79 -2.70
CA ARG A 184 0.51 8.70 -2.30
C ARG A 184 1.65 7.98 -1.58
N GLY A 185 1.34 6.96 -0.78
CA GLY A 185 2.34 6.12 -0.12
C GLY A 185 3.18 5.32 -1.12
N ILE A 186 2.52 4.74 -2.12
CA ILE A 186 3.13 4.00 -3.21
C ILE A 186 4.06 4.89 -4.04
N GLU A 187 3.68 6.14 -4.31
CA GLU A 187 4.56 7.09 -5.01
C GLU A 187 5.82 7.40 -4.22
N ARG A 188 5.69 7.66 -2.91
CA ARG A 188 6.87 7.85 -2.05
C ARG A 188 7.76 6.61 -2.01
N TYR A 189 7.16 5.42 -2.07
CA TYR A 189 7.91 4.17 -2.16
C TYR A 189 8.67 4.08 -3.49
N GLY A 190 8.01 4.34 -4.62
CA GLY A 190 8.63 4.32 -5.94
C GLY A 190 9.77 5.34 -6.08
N ALA A 191 9.58 6.57 -5.57
CA ALA A 191 10.64 7.58 -5.51
C ALA A 191 11.88 7.07 -4.74
N LYS A 192 11.68 6.44 -3.58
CA LYS A 192 12.77 5.84 -2.78
C LYS A 192 13.45 4.69 -3.51
N GLN A 193 12.70 3.85 -4.24
CA GLN A 193 13.26 2.76 -5.04
C GLN A 193 14.11 3.29 -6.20
N LYS A 194 13.69 4.37 -6.87
CA LYS A 194 14.49 5.04 -7.90
C LYS A 194 15.79 5.61 -7.32
N ALA A 195 15.71 6.30 -6.18
CA ALA A 195 16.88 6.86 -5.51
C ALA A 195 17.87 5.76 -5.07
N MET A 196 17.37 4.65 -4.52
CA MET A 196 18.19 3.49 -4.16
C MET A 196 18.85 2.86 -5.39
N ALA A 197 18.11 2.70 -6.49
CA ALA A 197 18.67 2.20 -7.74
C ALA A 197 19.75 3.12 -8.32
N ALA A 198 19.59 4.45 -8.21
CA ALA A 198 20.61 5.41 -8.62
C ALA A 198 21.87 5.29 -7.75
N ARG A 199 21.70 5.22 -6.42
CA ARG A 199 22.81 5.02 -5.49
C ARG A 199 23.59 3.73 -5.78
N LEU A 200 22.90 2.60 -5.97
CA LEU A 200 23.54 1.32 -6.29
C LEU A 200 24.38 1.37 -7.57
N ARG A 201 23.94 2.12 -8.60
CA ARG A 201 24.73 2.31 -9.82
C ARG A 201 26.02 3.08 -9.54
N GLU A 202 25.95 4.14 -8.75
CA GLU A 202 27.14 4.90 -8.36
C GLU A 202 28.09 4.07 -7.48
N GLU A 203 27.57 3.31 -6.52
CA GLU A 203 28.35 2.39 -5.69
C GLU A 203 29.03 1.31 -6.52
N THR A 204 28.31 0.71 -7.48
CA THR A 204 28.88 -0.28 -8.41
C THR A 204 30.01 0.32 -9.25
N LYS A 205 29.83 1.55 -9.74
CA LYS A 205 30.86 2.27 -10.51
C LYS A 205 32.09 2.59 -9.66
N ALA A 206 31.89 3.07 -8.44
CA ALA A 206 32.95 3.39 -7.49
C ALA A 206 33.74 2.12 -7.07
N PHE A 207 33.02 1.03 -6.81
CA PHE A 207 33.61 -0.27 -6.52
C PHE A 207 34.47 -0.77 -7.69
N SER A 208 33.95 -0.76 -8.92
CA SER A 208 34.70 -1.16 -10.12
C SER A 208 35.96 -0.32 -10.33
N THR A 209 35.86 1.00 -10.12
CA THR A 209 37.02 1.91 -10.21
C THR A 209 38.10 1.54 -9.19
N THR A 210 37.70 1.26 -7.94
CA THR A 210 38.62 0.89 -6.86
C THR A 210 39.24 -0.49 -7.08
N GLN A 211 38.42 -1.45 -7.54
CA GLN A 211 38.86 -2.82 -7.82
C GLN A 211 39.92 -2.89 -8.93
N ASN A 212 39.82 -2.02 -9.93
CA ASN A 212 40.77 -1.94 -11.05
C ASN A 212 42.04 -1.15 -10.71
N ASN A 213 42.15 -0.56 -9.51
CA ASN A 213 43.34 0.14 -9.07
C ASN A 213 44.33 -0.86 -8.41
N PRO A 214 45.53 -1.09 -8.99
CA PRO A 214 46.51 -2.04 -8.45
C PRO A 214 47.04 -1.71 -7.05
N THR A 215 46.90 -0.46 -6.61
CA THR A 215 47.36 0.01 -5.29
C THR A 215 46.22 0.18 -4.28
N ALA A 216 45.02 -0.31 -4.60
CA ALA A 216 43.88 -0.23 -3.71
C ALA A 216 44.11 -0.97 -2.39
N ASN A 217 43.64 -0.38 -1.28
CA ASN A 217 43.68 -1.02 0.02
C ASN A 217 42.74 -2.24 0.04
N PRO A 218 43.24 -3.46 0.30
CA PRO A 218 42.44 -4.68 0.25
C PRO A 218 41.30 -4.70 1.28
N THR A 219 41.49 -4.12 2.47
CA THR A 219 40.45 -4.05 3.52
C THR A 219 39.30 -3.15 3.08
N ALA A 220 39.61 -1.95 2.59
CA ALA A 220 38.59 -1.01 2.10
C ALA A 220 37.83 -1.57 0.87
N LEU A 221 38.52 -2.33 0.01
CA LEU A 221 37.89 -3.01 -1.12
C LEU A 221 36.89 -4.07 -0.66
N ASP A 222 37.20 -4.84 0.38
CA ASP A 222 36.28 -5.84 0.91
C ASP A 222 35.07 -5.21 1.60
N GLU A 223 35.28 -4.16 2.40
CA GLU A 223 34.17 -3.40 3.02
C GLU A 223 33.21 -2.84 1.96
N ALA A 224 33.74 -2.24 0.88
CA ALA A 224 32.94 -1.73 -0.23
C ALA A 224 32.17 -2.86 -0.95
N ARG A 225 32.78 -4.06 -1.09
CA ARG A 225 32.12 -5.24 -1.64
C ARG A 225 30.95 -5.68 -0.77
N GLN A 226 31.17 -5.81 0.55
CA GLN A 226 30.13 -6.24 1.48
C GLN A 226 28.95 -5.25 1.49
N GLN A 227 29.24 -3.95 1.48
CA GLN A 227 28.23 -2.91 1.41
C GLN A 227 27.38 -3.02 0.13
N LEU A 228 28.03 -3.13 -1.04
CA LEU A 228 27.33 -3.26 -2.32
C LEU A 228 26.43 -4.51 -2.36
N LEU A 229 26.90 -5.63 -1.81
CA LEU A 229 26.11 -6.87 -1.72
C LEU A 229 24.91 -6.72 -0.79
N TRP A 230 25.10 -6.06 0.35
CA TRP A 230 24.02 -5.74 1.28
C TRP A 230 22.95 -4.86 0.62
N ASP A 231 23.36 -3.74 0.03
CA ASP A 231 22.43 -2.80 -0.59
C ASP A 231 21.71 -3.42 -1.79
N THR A 232 22.41 -4.24 -2.58
CA THR A 232 21.80 -5.00 -3.68
C THR A 232 20.72 -5.94 -3.15
N ARG A 233 20.99 -6.69 -2.07
CA ARG A 233 20.00 -7.58 -1.47
C ARG A 233 18.77 -6.81 -1.01
N VAL A 234 18.96 -5.75 -0.23
CA VAL A 234 17.86 -4.90 0.27
C VAL A 234 17.02 -4.34 -0.87
N PHE A 235 17.67 -3.90 -1.95
CA PHE A 235 16.98 -3.41 -3.14
C PHE A 235 16.14 -4.50 -3.82
N GLN A 236 16.67 -5.72 -3.98
CA GLN A 236 15.92 -6.81 -4.59
C GLN A 236 14.74 -7.25 -3.72
N GLU A 237 14.92 -7.38 -2.41
CA GLU A 237 13.83 -7.71 -1.48
C GLU A 237 12.70 -6.68 -1.59
N ARG A 238 13.03 -5.39 -1.56
CA ARG A 238 12.05 -4.31 -1.75
C ARG A 238 11.38 -4.34 -3.11
N ARG A 239 12.11 -4.65 -4.17
CA ARG A 239 11.53 -4.81 -5.52
C ARG A 239 10.55 -5.99 -5.57
N GLN A 240 10.85 -7.09 -4.90
CA GLN A 240 9.96 -8.24 -4.82
C GLN A 240 8.70 -7.90 -4.02
N SER A 241 8.81 -7.13 -2.94
CA SER A 241 7.64 -6.70 -2.16
C SER A 241 6.73 -5.70 -2.88
N LEU A 242 7.16 -5.11 -3.99
CA LEU A 242 6.38 -4.12 -4.73
C LEU A 242 5.05 -4.69 -5.25
N SER A 243 5.00 -5.98 -5.60
CA SER A 243 3.76 -6.63 -6.05
C SER A 243 2.64 -6.50 -5.03
N TYR A 244 2.90 -6.85 -3.77
CA TYR A 244 1.93 -6.78 -2.68
C TYR A 244 1.48 -5.34 -2.42
N VAL A 245 2.41 -4.40 -2.48
CA VAL A 245 2.11 -2.97 -2.31
C VAL A 245 1.19 -2.46 -3.42
N CYS A 246 1.42 -2.91 -4.66
CA CYS A 246 0.62 -2.54 -5.82
C CYS A 246 -0.75 -3.23 -5.89
N GLU A 247 -0.98 -4.29 -5.11
CA GLU A 247 -2.27 -4.99 -5.05
C GLU A 247 -3.28 -4.28 -4.13
N VAL A 248 -2.81 -3.54 -3.12
CA VAL A 248 -3.67 -2.86 -2.14
C VAL A 248 -4.73 -1.96 -2.79
N PRO A 249 -4.42 -1.10 -3.78
CA PRO A 249 -5.44 -0.30 -4.46
C PRO A 249 -6.51 -1.13 -5.16
N THR A 250 -6.14 -2.29 -5.72
CA THR A 250 -7.08 -3.20 -6.38
C THR A 250 -8.01 -3.86 -5.36
N LEU A 251 -7.51 -4.25 -4.18
CA LEU A 251 -8.36 -4.81 -3.13
C LEU A 251 -9.39 -3.80 -2.60
N ILE A 252 -9.01 -2.51 -2.49
CA ILE A 252 -9.94 -1.43 -2.14
C ILE A 252 -11.05 -1.30 -3.19
N GLU A 253 -10.69 -1.34 -4.48
CA GLU A 253 -11.68 -1.29 -5.59
C GLU A 253 -12.63 -2.48 -5.59
N GLN A 254 -12.11 -3.70 -5.44
CA GLN A 254 -12.92 -4.91 -5.39
C GLN A 254 -13.93 -4.85 -4.25
N ARG A 255 -13.49 -4.38 -3.07
CA ARG A 255 -14.37 -4.22 -1.92
C ARG A 255 -15.46 -3.16 -2.17
N ALA A 256 -15.08 -2.00 -2.70
CA ALA A 256 -16.02 -0.94 -3.04
C ALA A 256 -17.07 -1.40 -4.06
N PHE A 257 -16.64 -2.14 -5.09
CA PHE A 257 -17.51 -2.71 -6.11
C PHE A 257 -18.52 -3.70 -5.50
N ALA A 258 -18.03 -4.68 -4.73
CA ALA A 258 -18.90 -5.69 -4.12
C ALA A 258 -19.96 -5.07 -3.19
N LEU A 259 -19.56 -4.09 -2.37
CA LEU A 259 -20.51 -3.41 -1.48
C LEU A 259 -21.50 -2.51 -2.23
N GLY A 260 -21.06 -1.83 -3.30
CA GLY A 260 -21.97 -1.07 -4.17
C GLY A 260 -23.01 -1.97 -4.84
N ARG A 261 -22.57 -3.14 -5.34
CA ARG A 261 -23.47 -4.18 -5.88
C ARG A 261 -24.41 -4.76 -4.83
N ALA A 262 -23.95 -4.97 -3.60
CA ALA A 262 -24.78 -5.47 -2.50
C ALA A 262 -25.89 -4.48 -2.14
N ALA A 263 -25.58 -3.17 -2.11
CA ALA A 263 -26.58 -2.13 -1.91
C ALA A 263 -27.58 -2.08 -3.08
N GLU A 264 -27.10 -2.20 -4.32
CA GLU A 264 -27.97 -2.18 -5.52
C GLU A 264 -28.94 -3.36 -5.54
N GLN A 265 -28.48 -4.55 -5.17
CA GLN A 265 -29.30 -5.75 -5.07
C GLN A 265 -30.36 -5.68 -3.95
N ALA A 266 -30.16 -4.80 -2.97
CA ALA A 266 -31.05 -4.67 -1.84
C ALA A 266 -32.18 -3.66 -2.10
N LEU A 267 -32.04 -2.76 -3.08
CA LEU A 267 -33.10 -1.86 -3.55
C LEU A 267 -34.33 -2.69 -3.95
#